data_AF-A0A955HA20-F1
#
_entry.id   AF-A0A955HA20-F1
#
_cell.length_a   1.000
_cell.length_b   1.000
_cell.length_c   1.000
_cell.angle_alpha   90.00
_cell.angle_beta   90.00
_cell.angle_gamma   90.00
#
_symmetry.space_group_name_H-M   'P 1'
#
loop_
_entity.id
_entity.type
_entity.pdbx_description
1 polymer ?
#
loop_
_entity_poly.entity_id
_entity_poly.type
_entity_poly.pdbx_seq_one_letter_code
_entity_poly.pdbx_strand_id
1 'polypeptide(L)'
;MKKIGFLTGSASILALPMVASAQLANSGDGGAFQDLLENIVDFTNDILIPFIIAIGFLVFVWGMFRYFIAGGANDEAKQSGKSLMIWATLGFVLIIVFWGVINLIASSTGLEGDNIDDIPTADVFGA
;
A
#
# COMPACT_ATOMS: atom_id res chain seq x y z
N MET A 1 26.50 -36.29 49.07
CA MET A 1 25.37 -36.78 48.25
C MET A 1 24.82 -35.57 47.49
N LYS A 2 25.35 -35.28 46.30
CA LYS A 2 24.71 -35.48 44.98
C LYS A 2 23.28 -34.91 44.90
N LYS A 3 23.11 -33.71 44.33
CA LYS A 3 22.78 -33.45 42.89
C LYS A 3 21.29 -33.71 42.59
N ILE A 4 20.39 -32.77 42.88
CA ILE A 4 19.01 -32.83 42.33
C ILE A 4 18.36 -31.46 42.03
N GLY A 5 19.10 -30.34 42.09
CA GLY A 5 18.51 -29.00 41.95
C GLY A 5 18.36 -28.45 40.52
N PHE A 6 18.71 -29.20 39.47
CA PHE A 6 18.87 -28.61 38.12
C PHE A 6 17.96 -29.20 37.03
N LEU A 7 17.03 -30.10 37.38
CA LEU A 7 16.20 -30.81 36.38
C LEU A 7 14.79 -30.22 36.16
N THR A 8 14.37 -29.25 36.97
CA THR A 8 13.04 -28.62 36.83
C THR A 8 13.05 -27.35 35.98
N GLY A 9 14.23 -26.74 35.75
CA GLY A 9 14.37 -25.55 34.88
C GLY A 9 14.49 -25.88 33.39
N SER A 10 14.91 -27.11 33.05
CA SER A 10 15.07 -27.56 31.67
C SER A 10 13.74 -27.86 30.97
N ALA A 11 12.70 -28.22 31.71
CA ALA A 11 11.35 -28.42 31.14
C ALA A 11 10.73 -27.12 30.63
N SER A 12 10.91 -26.00 31.35
CA SER A 12 10.38 -24.69 30.96
C SER A 12 11.11 -24.10 29.74
N ILE A 13 12.43 -24.31 29.62
CA ILE A 13 13.22 -23.84 28.48
C ILE A 13 12.89 -24.65 27.21
N LEU A 14 12.58 -25.94 27.36
CA LEU A 14 12.13 -26.79 26.24
C LEU A 14 10.69 -26.48 25.78
N ALA A 15 9.90 -25.75 26.58
CA ALA A 15 8.59 -25.26 26.19
C ALA A 15 8.63 -23.89 25.51
N LEU A 16 9.70 -23.10 25.65
CA LEU A 16 9.86 -21.80 24.95
C LEU A 16 9.72 -21.91 23.42
N PRO A 17 10.29 -22.93 22.74
CA PRO A 17 10.09 -23.11 21.30
C PRO A 17 8.63 -23.41 20.96
N MET A 18 7.93 -24.20 21.80
CA MET A 18 6.51 -24.51 21.57
C MET A 18 5.61 -23.31 21.80
N VAL A 19 5.91 -22.45 22.78
CA VAL A 19 5.18 -21.19 23.02
C VAL A 19 5.49 -20.15 21.93
N ALA A 20 6.75 -20.03 21.50
CA ALA A 20 7.13 -19.20 20.36
C ALA A 20 6.49 -19.67 19.04
N SER A 21 6.23 -20.98 18.92
CA SER A 21 5.53 -21.58 17.78
C SER A 21 3.99 -21.52 17.91
N ALA A 22 3.46 -21.29 19.11
CA ALA A 22 2.02 -21.11 19.39
C ALA A 22 1.57 -19.65 19.22
N GLN A 23 2.49 -18.68 19.32
CA GLN A 23 2.20 -17.27 18.98
C GLN A 23 1.88 -17.06 17.49
N LEU A 24 2.11 -18.06 16.64
CA LEU A 24 1.69 -18.07 15.24
C LEU A 24 0.19 -18.42 15.07
N ALA A 25 -0.51 -18.81 16.14
CA ALA A 25 -1.87 -19.35 16.05
C ALA A 25 -2.97 -18.42 16.62
N ASN A 26 -2.70 -17.14 16.89
CA ASN A 26 -3.71 -16.23 17.48
C ASN A 26 -3.85 -14.86 16.82
N SER A 27 -3.63 -14.75 15.52
CA SER A 27 -4.13 -13.60 14.78
C SER A 27 -4.60 -14.12 13.43
N GLY A 28 -5.88 -13.88 13.11
CA GLY A 28 -6.45 -14.09 11.78
C GLY A 28 -5.86 -13.09 10.78
N ASP A 29 -4.55 -12.92 10.83
CA ASP A 29 -3.77 -11.91 10.16
C ASP A 29 -2.73 -12.69 9.36
N GLY A 30 -2.63 -12.44 8.07
CA GLY A 30 -1.81 -13.14 7.08
C GLY A 30 -0.30 -13.06 7.31
N GLY A 31 0.12 -12.68 8.53
CA GLY A 31 1.47 -12.67 9.05
C GLY A 31 2.38 -11.72 8.27
N ALA A 32 3.68 -12.01 8.29
CA ALA A 32 4.70 -11.16 7.67
C ALA A 32 4.49 -10.87 6.16
N PHE A 33 3.71 -11.69 5.46
CA PHE A 33 3.36 -11.45 4.07
C PHE A 33 2.24 -10.41 3.93
N GLN A 34 1.21 -10.47 4.77
CA GLN A 34 0.17 -9.43 4.82
C GLN A 34 0.78 -8.09 5.23
N ASP A 35 1.62 -8.07 6.28
CA ASP A 35 2.35 -6.87 6.70
C ASP A 35 3.13 -6.23 5.53
N LEU A 36 3.80 -7.05 4.71
CA LEU A 36 4.53 -6.57 3.54
C LEU A 36 3.58 -5.91 2.53
N LEU A 37 2.46 -6.57 2.21
CA LEU A 37 1.48 -6.05 1.25
C LEU A 37 0.84 -4.75 1.74
N GLU A 38 0.45 -4.67 3.01
CA GLU A 38 -0.09 -3.45 3.61
C GLU A 38 0.92 -2.31 3.54
N ASN A 39 2.17 -2.55 3.93
CA ASN A 39 3.23 -1.54 3.84
C ASN A 39 3.47 -1.04 2.39
N ILE A 40 3.35 -1.92 1.38
CA ILE A 40 3.46 -1.50 -0.03
C ILE A 40 2.27 -0.63 -0.44
N VAL A 41 1.06 -1.01 -0.04
CA VAL A 41 -0.16 -0.28 -0.36
C VAL A 41 -0.14 1.10 0.30
N ASP A 42 0.23 1.17 1.59
CA ASP A 42 0.34 2.41 2.36
C ASP A 42 1.42 3.33 1.77
N PHE A 43 2.61 2.81 1.49
CA PHE A 43 3.66 3.57 0.81
C PHE A 43 3.18 4.11 -0.55
N THR A 44 2.44 3.30 -1.30
CA THR A 44 1.92 3.71 -2.61
C THR A 44 0.89 4.83 -2.47
N ASN A 45 -0.04 4.71 -1.54
CA ASN A 45 -1.13 5.67 -1.34
C ASN A 45 -0.63 6.98 -0.71
N ASP A 46 0.25 6.92 0.28
CA ASP A 46 0.68 8.09 1.05
C ASP A 46 1.86 8.83 0.42
N ILE A 47 2.72 8.12 -0.30
CA ILE A 47 3.95 8.70 -0.84
C ILE A 47 3.94 8.70 -2.36
N LEU A 48 3.75 7.54 -3.00
CA LEU A 48 3.96 7.41 -4.44
C LEU A 48 2.93 8.20 -5.26
N ILE A 49 1.64 8.05 -4.97
CA ILE A 49 0.56 8.73 -5.71
C ILE A 49 0.65 10.26 -5.55
N PRO A 50 0.74 10.83 -4.33
CA PRO A 50 0.87 12.27 -4.15
C PRO A 50 2.12 12.83 -4.83
N PHE A 51 3.23 12.09 -4.81
CA PHE A 51 4.47 12.47 -5.48
C PHE A 51 4.31 12.55 -7.00
N ILE A 52 3.66 11.57 -7.63
CA ILE A 52 3.40 11.57 -9.08
C ILE A 52 2.47 12.74 -9.45
N ILE A 53 1.43 13.00 -8.65
CA ILE A 53 0.52 14.13 -8.87
C ILE A 53 1.28 15.45 -8.78
N ALA A 54 2.18 15.60 -7.80
CA ALA A 54 3.00 16.80 -7.65
C ALA A 54 3.90 17.05 -8.87
N ILE A 55 4.56 16.00 -9.38
CA ILE A 55 5.38 16.11 -10.60
C ILE A 55 4.50 16.43 -11.82
N GLY A 56 3.37 15.73 -11.97
CA GLY A 56 2.41 15.99 -13.05
C GLY A 56 1.94 17.43 -13.03
N PHE A 57 1.70 17.99 -11.84
CA PHE A 57 1.28 19.39 -11.67
C PHE A 57 2.39 20.34 -12.09
N LEU A 58 3.64 20.05 -11.71
CA LEU A 58 4.78 20.87 -12.11
C LEU A 58 4.99 20.86 -13.64
N VAL A 59 4.84 19.70 -14.28
CA VAL A 59 4.91 19.56 -15.75
C VAL A 59 3.76 20.29 -16.43
N PHE A 60 2.55 20.22 -15.86
CA PHE A 60 1.38 20.95 -16.35
C PHE A 60 1.62 22.47 -16.32
N VAL A 61 2.08 22.99 -15.19
CA VAL A 61 2.44 24.41 -15.03
C VAL A 61 3.54 24.80 -16.00
N TRP A 62 4.58 23.98 -16.15
CA TRP A 62 5.64 24.23 -17.14
C TRP A 62 5.11 24.28 -18.60
N GLY A 63 4.18 23.38 -18.94
CA GLY A 63 3.47 23.40 -20.21
C GLY A 63 2.68 24.69 -20.43
N MET A 64 2.00 25.17 -19.38
CA MET A 64 1.28 26.46 -19.39
C MET A 64 2.23 27.64 -19.62
N PHE A 65 3.36 27.68 -18.92
CA PHE A 65 4.39 28.70 -19.11
C PHE A 65 4.90 28.72 -20.56
N ARG A 66 5.23 27.55 -21.14
CA ARG A 66 5.64 27.47 -22.55
C ARG A 66 4.54 27.88 -23.52
N TYR A 67 3.29 27.53 -23.24
CA TYR A 67 2.16 27.85 -24.12
C TYR A 67 1.84 29.35 -24.14
N PHE A 68 1.75 29.99 -22.98
CA PHE A 68 1.28 31.38 -22.87
C PHE A 68 2.39 32.43 -22.98
N ILE A 69 3.58 32.16 -22.43
CA ILE A 69 4.67 33.16 -22.38
C ILE A 69 5.61 32.97 -23.57
N ALA A 70 6.11 31.75 -23.79
CA ALA A 70 7.00 31.48 -24.93
C ALA A 70 6.26 31.34 -26.26
N GLY A 71 5.00 30.88 -26.23
CA GLY A 71 4.15 30.71 -27.41
C GLY A 71 3.63 32.00 -28.04
N GLY A 72 3.86 33.16 -27.42
CA GLY A 72 3.54 34.47 -28.02
C GLY A 72 4.54 34.91 -29.10
N ALA A 73 5.76 34.36 -29.08
CA ALA A 73 6.83 34.72 -30.00
C ALA A 73 7.25 33.57 -30.95
N ASN A 74 6.83 32.33 -30.69
CA ASN A 74 7.17 31.15 -31.48
C ASN A 74 6.07 30.07 -31.43
N ASP A 75 5.54 29.69 -32.59
CA ASP A 75 4.50 28.65 -32.74
C ASP A 75 4.95 27.26 -32.29
N GLU A 76 6.25 26.95 -32.36
CA GLU A 76 6.79 25.66 -31.93
C GLU A 76 6.71 25.50 -30.40
N ALA A 77 7.02 26.57 -29.66
CA ALA A 77 6.91 26.58 -28.20
C ALA A 77 5.46 26.42 -27.74
N LYS A 78 4.51 26.99 -28.50
CA LYS A 78 3.07 26.85 -28.29
C LYS A 78 2.61 25.40 -28.50
N GLN A 79 3.04 24.74 -29.57
CA GLN A 79 2.69 23.33 -29.80
C GLN A 79 3.28 22.41 -28.72
N SER A 80 4.54 22.63 -28.35
CA SER A 80 5.21 21.87 -27.29
C SER A 80 4.51 22.04 -25.92
N GLY A 81 4.19 23.28 -25.54
CA GLY A 81 3.47 23.57 -24.29
C GLY A 81 2.08 22.92 -24.25
N LYS A 82 1.34 22.97 -25.36
CA LYS A 82 0.03 22.30 -25.50
C LYS A 82 0.15 20.79 -25.30
N SER A 83 1.13 20.17 -25.94
CA SER A 83 1.38 18.74 -25.82
C SER A 83 1.66 18.35 -24.36
N LEU A 84 2.55 19.08 -23.68
CA LEU A 84 2.88 18.85 -22.27
C LEU A 84 1.64 18.93 -21.35
N MET A 85 0.79 19.93 -21.54
CA MET A 85 -0.45 20.06 -20.76
C MET A 85 -1.40 18.88 -21.00
N ILE A 86 -1.53 18.42 -22.25
CA ILE A 86 -2.38 17.27 -22.60
C ILE A 86 -1.86 15.99 -21.94
N TRP A 87 -0.55 15.72 -22.03
CA TRP A 87 0.06 14.55 -21.41
C TRP A 87 -0.06 14.55 -19.89
N ALA A 88 0.13 15.71 -19.25
CA ALA A 88 -0.06 15.83 -17.81
C ALA A 88 -1.53 15.61 -17.40
N THR A 89 -2.47 16.19 -18.16
CA THR A 89 -3.92 16.02 -17.90
C THR A 89 -4.34 14.56 -18.08
N LEU A 90 -3.84 13.88 -19.12
CA LEU A 90 -4.10 12.46 -19.35
C LEU A 90 -3.57 11.61 -18.19
N GLY A 91 -2.39 11.95 -17.66
CA GLY A 91 -1.83 11.32 -16.46
C GLY A 91 -2.75 11.45 -15.24
N PHE A 92 -3.31 12.64 -15.00
CA PHE A 92 -4.26 12.85 -13.90
C PHE A 92 -5.55 12.05 -14.08
N VAL A 93 -6.11 12.04 -15.30
CA VAL A 93 -7.32 11.27 -15.60
C VAL A 93 -7.10 9.77 -15.37
N LEU A 94 -5.94 9.23 -15.76
CA LEU A 94 -5.61 7.82 -15.52
C LEU A 94 -5.59 7.46 -14.04
N ILE A 95 -5.00 8.31 -13.19
CA ILE A 95 -4.98 8.08 -11.73
C ILE A 95 -6.41 8.06 -11.18
N ILE A 96 -7.24 9.02 -11.57
CA ILE A 96 -8.64 9.11 -11.11
C ILE A 96 -9.45 7.89 -11.57
N VAL A 97 -9.30 7.49 -12.84
CA VAL A 97 -10.01 6.32 -13.40
C VAL A 97 -9.55 5.03 -12.71
N PHE A 98 -8.26 4.86 -12.47
CA PHE A 98 -7.72 3.69 -11.79
C PHE A 98 -8.30 3.56 -10.37
N TRP A 99 -8.29 4.64 -9.59
CA TRP A 99 -8.89 4.65 -8.25
C TRP A 99 -10.42 4.48 -8.27
N GLY A 100 -11.10 5.09 -9.25
CA GLY A 100 -12.54 4.91 -9.43
C GLY A 100 -12.93 3.47 -9.73
N VAL A 101 -12.15 2.77 -10.56
CA VAL A 101 -12.38 1.35 -10.86
C VAL A 101 -12.07 0.46 -9.64
N ILE A 102 -10.98 0.73 -8.91
CA ILE A 102 -10.67 -0.01 -7.68
C ILE A 102 -11.80 0.12 -6.67
N ASN A 103 -12.27 1.34 -6.42
CA ASN A 103 -13.37 1.61 -5.50
C ASN A 103 -14.68 0.94 -5.98
N LEU A 104 -14.98 1.01 -7.29
CA LEU A 104 -16.15 0.34 -7.85
C LEU A 104 -16.11 -1.17 -7.64
N ILE A 105 -14.95 -1.79 -7.79
CA ILE A 105 -14.80 -3.23 -7.54
C ILE A 105 -14.96 -3.51 -6.04
N ALA A 106 -14.26 -2.77 -5.18
CA ALA A 106 -14.31 -2.97 -3.73
C ALA A 106 -15.74 -2.84 -3.17
N SER A 107 -16.47 -1.81 -3.58
CA SER A 107 -17.88 -1.60 -3.23
C SER A 107 -18.79 -2.71 -3.76
N SER A 108 -18.53 -3.22 -4.98
CA SER A 108 -19.35 -4.29 -5.57
C SER A 108 -19.15 -5.65 -4.91
N THR A 109 -17.96 -5.91 -4.35
CA THR A 109 -17.62 -7.18 -3.69
C THR A 109 -17.88 -7.16 -2.18
N GLY A 110 -18.34 -6.04 -1.63
CA GLY A 110 -18.52 -5.87 -0.19
C GLY A 110 -17.21 -5.77 0.60
N LEU A 111 -16.10 -5.46 -0.07
CA LEU A 111 -14.77 -5.28 0.54
C LEU A 111 -14.50 -3.81 0.88
N GLU A 112 -15.54 -2.97 0.83
CA GLU A 112 -15.45 -1.56 1.17
C GLU A 112 -15.44 -1.40 2.70
N GLY A 113 -14.25 -1.18 3.26
CA GLY A 113 -14.09 -0.86 4.68
C GLY A 113 -13.74 -2.03 5.60
N ASP A 114 -13.57 -3.25 5.07
CA ASP A 114 -13.01 -4.37 5.84
C ASP A 114 -11.49 -4.24 5.91
N ASN A 115 -10.96 -4.13 7.13
CA ASN A 115 -9.58 -4.51 7.41
C ASN A 115 -9.52 -6.03 7.27
N ILE A 116 -8.44 -6.58 6.73
CA ILE A 116 -8.31 -8.02 6.40
C ILE A 116 -8.25 -8.91 7.67
N ASP A 117 -8.49 -8.32 8.85
CA ASP A 117 -8.47 -8.94 10.18
C ASP A 117 -9.59 -9.95 10.44
N ASP A 118 -10.66 -9.95 9.64
CA ASP A 118 -11.87 -10.75 9.88
C ASP A 118 -11.96 -11.99 8.96
N ILE A 119 -10.82 -12.66 8.73
CA ILE A 119 -10.87 -14.00 8.12
C ILE A 119 -11.52 -14.98 9.11
N PRO A 120 -12.40 -15.88 8.65
CA PRO A 120 -12.99 -16.90 9.51
C PRO A 120 -11.89 -17.74 10.17
N THR A 121 -11.64 -17.49 11.46
CA THR A 121 -10.85 -18.38 12.28
C THR A 121 -11.68 -19.63 12.49
N ALA A 122 -11.26 -20.73 11.87
CA ALA A 122 -11.82 -22.01 12.23
C ALA A 122 -11.42 -22.27 13.69
N ASP A 123 -12.38 -22.14 14.60
CA ASP A 123 -12.42 -22.91 15.82
C ASP A 123 -12.25 -24.39 15.40
N VAL A 124 -11.02 -24.86 15.39
CA VAL A 124 -10.69 -26.28 15.19
C VAL A 124 -10.60 -27.01 16.53
N PHE A 125 -10.76 -26.32 17.66
CA PHE A 125 -10.71 -26.90 19.00
C PHE A 125 -11.59 -26.09 19.97
N GLY A 126 -12.88 -26.42 20.01
CA GLY A 126 -13.82 -25.91 21.00
C GLY A 126 -13.55 -26.50 22.40
N ALA A 127 -12.49 -26.02 23.05
CA ALA A 127 -12.16 -26.28 24.46
C ALA A 127 -11.38 -25.10 25.07
#